data_AF-A0A9X1TPH4-F1
#
_entry.id   AF-A0A9X1TPH4-F1
#
_cell.length_a   1.000
_cell.length_b   1.000
_cell.length_c   1.000
_cell.angle_alpha   90.00
_cell.angle_beta   90.00
_cell.angle_gamma   90.00
#
_symmetry.space_group_name_H-M   'P 1'
#
loop_
_entity.id
_entity.type
_entity.pdbx_description
1 polymer ?
#
loop_
_entity_poly.entity_id
_entity_poly.type
_entity_poly.pdbx_seq_one_letter_code
_entity_poly.pdbx_strand_id
1 'polypeptide(L)'
;MRARRSGKCTAALTGTLGLALAVAACGPKPHDDAASTRHTPVQVADAPARLPVPHGKGSRTPVDFNGDGHRDLVLNDLVKAQEHADDAGIGIVYGGERGLTPGARQLLSPRRQAAPTKGRLPAVFDAEATCDLDGDGFTDLVVSTDPPYDGQGQPPVPLQILYGSPSGLTGKAVKLTIPARARVGNDWPDQPVCGDFDGDDAQDLVVHASGGRLSFLRGPFTRKGSPRAAPAPI
;
A
#
# COMPACT_ATOMS: atom_id res chain seq x y z
N MET A 1 -8.80 -78.90 26.73
CA MET A 1 -9.02 -79.76 25.54
C MET A 1 -9.29 -78.82 24.37
N ARG A 2 -8.60 -78.78 23.22
CA ARG A 2 -7.71 -79.68 22.50
C ARG A 2 -6.54 -78.87 21.90
N ALA A 3 -5.37 -79.48 21.96
CA ALA A 3 -4.11 -79.03 21.38
C ALA A 3 -3.94 -79.52 19.93
N ARG A 4 -3.01 -78.87 19.20
CA ARG A 4 -1.99 -79.42 18.27
C ARG A 4 -1.47 -78.24 17.42
N ARG A 5 -0.18 -78.05 17.13
CA ARG A 5 0.89 -79.02 16.89
C ARG A 5 2.27 -78.38 17.09
N SER A 6 3.19 -79.19 17.58
CA SER A 6 4.62 -78.99 17.79
C SER A 6 5.45 -79.09 16.50
N GLY A 7 6.63 -78.46 16.47
CA GLY A 7 7.73 -78.81 15.57
C GLY A 7 9.05 -78.24 16.06
N LYS A 8 10.02 -79.12 16.36
CA LYS A 8 11.35 -78.87 16.95
C LYS A 8 12.39 -78.54 15.86
N CYS A 9 13.49 -77.87 16.22
CA CYS A 9 14.87 -78.39 16.20
C CYS A 9 15.95 -77.31 15.98
N THR A 10 16.86 -77.26 16.97
CA THR A 10 18.32 -77.11 16.86
C THR A 10 18.95 -76.89 15.48
N ALA A 11 19.78 -75.86 15.34
CA ALA A 11 21.10 -75.98 14.70
C ALA A 11 21.99 -74.78 15.09
N ALA A 12 23.25 -75.11 15.31
CA ALA A 12 24.30 -74.24 15.77
C ALA A 12 25.06 -73.59 14.60
N LEU A 13 25.77 -72.52 14.95
CA LEU A 13 27.10 -72.15 14.49
C LEU A 13 27.32 -71.66 13.05
N THR A 14 28.23 -70.69 13.02
CA THR A 14 29.11 -70.23 11.94
C THR A 14 28.53 -69.35 10.84
N GLY A 15 28.98 -68.09 10.86
CA GLY A 15 29.87 -67.67 9.78
C GLY A 15 29.34 -66.58 8.87
N THR A 16 30.02 -65.43 8.98
CA THR A 16 30.36 -64.50 7.90
C THR A 16 29.40 -63.36 7.54
N LEU A 17 29.98 -62.16 7.73
CA LEU A 17 29.85 -60.92 6.95
C LEU A 17 28.45 -60.32 6.77
N GLY A 18 28.16 -59.31 7.59
CA GLY A 18 27.01 -58.43 7.41
C GLY A 18 27.29 -57.02 7.92
N LEU A 19 27.84 -56.21 7.02
CA LEU A 19 27.84 -54.73 6.97
C LEU A 19 27.11 -54.02 8.15
N ALA A 20 27.86 -53.48 9.10
CA ALA A 20 27.32 -52.50 10.04
C ALA A 20 27.19 -51.15 9.31
N LEU A 21 25.98 -50.83 8.83
CA LEU A 21 25.64 -49.47 8.42
C LEU A 21 25.76 -48.55 9.64
N ALA A 22 26.82 -47.74 9.67
CA ALA A 22 26.90 -46.60 10.55
C ALA A 22 25.88 -45.56 10.06
N VAL A 23 24.76 -45.41 10.78
CA VAL A 23 23.87 -44.28 10.58
C VAL A 23 24.60 -43.04 11.11
N ALA A 24 25.20 -42.28 10.20
CA ALA A 24 25.76 -40.98 10.46
C ALA A 24 24.62 -40.04 10.88
N ALA A 25 24.50 -39.80 12.19
CA ALA A 25 23.71 -38.70 12.71
C ALA A 25 24.44 -37.40 12.34
N CYS A 26 24.05 -36.79 11.23
CA CYS A 26 24.43 -35.42 10.89
C CYS A 26 23.76 -34.46 11.87
N GLY A 27 24.42 -34.18 12.99
CA GLY A 27 24.17 -32.96 13.74
C GLY A 27 24.54 -31.76 12.86
N PRO A 28 23.78 -30.66 12.89
CA PRO A 28 24.16 -29.45 12.17
C PRO A 28 25.50 -28.96 12.74
N LYS A 29 26.50 -28.91 11.86
CA LYS A 29 27.76 -28.22 12.13
C LYS A 29 27.44 -26.75 12.43
N PRO A 30 28.17 -26.07 13.32
CA PRO A 30 28.12 -24.62 13.37
C PRO A 30 28.49 -24.16 11.97
N HIS A 31 27.54 -23.58 11.25
CA HIS A 31 27.89 -22.80 10.09
C HIS A 31 28.74 -21.67 10.63
N ASP A 32 30.01 -21.62 10.22
CA ASP A 32 30.80 -20.41 10.32
C ASP A 32 29.90 -19.28 9.83
N ASP A 33 29.57 -18.36 10.74
CA ASP A 33 28.75 -17.19 10.46
C ASP A 33 29.47 -16.41 9.36
N ALA A 34 29.15 -16.73 8.11
CA ALA A 34 29.40 -15.90 6.96
C ALA A 34 28.84 -14.54 7.35
N ALA A 35 29.77 -13.60 7.55
CA ALA A 35 29.54 -12.28 8.07
C ALA A 35 28.14 -11.81 7.72
N SER A 36 27.28 -11.70 8.73
CA SER A 36 26.11 -10.84 8.69
C SER A 36 26.55 -9.60 7.95
N THR A 37 26.09 -9.44 6.72
CA THR A 37 26.24 -8.20 6.00
C THR A 37 25.45 -7.22 6.83
N ARG A 38 26.13 -6.58 7.79
CA ARG A 38 25.60 -5.43 8.51
C ARG A 38 25.23 -4.47 7.40
N HIS A 39 23.94 -4.37 7.10
CA HIS A 39 23.42 -3.32 6.26
C HIS A 39 23.77 -2.03 6.99
N THR A 40 24.86 -1.41 6.57
CA THR A 40 25.21 -0.08 7.06
C THR A 40 24.02 0.80 6.72
N PRO A 41 23.35 1.41 7.72
CA PRO A 41 22.29 2.36 7.44
C PRO A 41 22.88 3.43 6.52
N VAL A 42 22.25 3.67 5.37
CA VAL A 42 22.66 4.74 4.47
C VAL A 42 22.62 6.04 5.28
N GLN A 43 23.79 6.61 5.55
CA GLN A 43 23.90 7.88 6.24
C GLN A 43 23.39 8.97 5.29
N VAL A 44 22.56 9.89 5.79
CA VAL A 44 21.95 11.00 5.02
C VAL A 44 23.01 11.90 4.35
N ALA A 45 24.28 11.80 4.76
CA ALA A 45 25.41 12.56 4.24
C ALA A 45 25.62 12.39 2.71
N ASP A 46 25.22 11.26 2.11
CA ASP A 46 25.37 10.99 0.68
C ASP A 46 24.05 11.13 -0.12
N ALA A 47 23.00 11.72 0.47
CA ALA A 47 21.75 11.92 -0.22
C ALA A 47 21.90 12.92 -1.39
N PRO A 48 21.35 12.63 -2.59
CA PRO A 48 21.36 13.57 -3.70
C PRO A 48 20.77 14.92 -3.29
N ALA A 49 21.38 16.00 -3.77
CA ALA A 49 20.90 17.35 -3.59
C ALA A 49 19.43 17.47 -4.02
N ARG A 50 18.65 18.27 -3.30
CA ARG A 50 17.26 18.55 -3.68
C ARG A 50 17.26 19.32 -5.00
N LEU A 51 16.56 18.78 -5.98
CA LEU A 51 16.25 19.42 -7.24
C LEU A 51 14.80 19.93 -7.20
N PRO A 52 14.48 20.97 -7.97
CA PRO A 52 13.09 21.37 -8.18
C PRO A 52 12.26 20.22 -8.75
N VAL A 53 10.97 20.21 -8.43
CA VAL A 53 10.01 19.35 -9.13
C VAL A 53 9.93 19.84 -10.58
N PRO A 54 10.11 18.98 -11.61
CA PRO A 54 9.88 19.37 -12.99
C PRO A 54 8.43 19.78 -13.17
N HIS A 55 8.16 20.79 -14.01
CA HIS A 55 6.80 21.25 -14.23
C HIS A 55 6.27 20.75 -15.57
N GLY A 56 5.14 20.07 -15.52
CA GLY A 56 4.41 19.63 -16.68
C GLY A 56 3.20 20.50 -17.01
N LYS A 57 2.46 20.07 -18.03
CA LYS A 57 1.20 20.70 -18.48
C LYS A 57 0.01 19.73 -18.39
N GLY A 58 0.22 18.58 -17.77
CA GLY A 58 -0.69 17.44 -17.77
C GLY A 58 -0.26 16.39 -18.79
N SER A 59 -0.54 15.12 -18.51
CA SER A 59 -0.22 13.98 -19.34
C SER A 59 -1.26 12.86 -19.19
N ARG A 60 -1.20 11.85 -20.06
CA ARG A 60 -1.96 10.59 -19.91
C ARG A 60 -1.10 9.47 -19.33
N THR A 61 0.11 9.79 -18.87
CA THR A 61 1.01 8.82 -18.28
C THR A 61 0.44 8.43 -16.90
N PRO A 62 0.21 7.14 -16.62
CA PRO A 62 -0.28 6.73 -15.31
C PRO A 62 0.75 7.06 -14.23
N VAL A 63 0.30 7.59 -13.10
CA VAL A 63 1.17 7.96 -11.96
C VAL A 63 2.17 9.05 -12.38
N ASP A 64 1.64 10.20 -12.79
CA ASP A 64 2.39 11.41 -13.14
C ASP A 64 1.72 12.60 -12.44
N PHE A 65 2.20 12.94 -11.24
CA PHE A 65 1.57 13.93 -10.37
C PHE A 65 1.90 15.37 -10.79
N ASN A 66 3.02 15.56 -11.49
CA ASN A 66 3.50 16.85 -12.00
C ASN A 66 3.18 17.09 -13.48
N GLY A 67 2.60 16.10 -14.16
CA GLY A 67 2.10 16.16 -15.53
C GLY A 67 3.20 16.34 -16.57
N ASP A 68 4.43 15.92 -16.27
CA ASP A 68 5.61 16.15 -17.12
C ASP A 68 5.82 15.06 -18.18
N GLY A 69 4.98 14.03 -18.16
CA GLY A 69 4.99 12.90 -19.09
C GLY A 69 5.75 11.68 -18.57
N HIS A 70 6.40 11.76 -17.40
CA HIS A 70 7.16 10.67 -16.80
C HIS A 70 6.43 10.08 -15.59
N ARG A 71 6.61 8.77 -15.37
CA ARG A 71 6.04 8.11 -14.20
C ARG A 71 6.82 8.47 -12.94
N ASP A 72 6.08 8.83 -11.91
CA ASP A 72 6.54 9.06 -10.55
C ASP A 72 6.45 7.79 -9.71
N LEU A 73 7.19 7.79 -8.60
CA LEU A 73 7.18 6.71 -7.61
C LEU A 73 6.58 7.19 -6.30
N VAL A 74 5.62 6.42 -5.78
CA VAL A 74 5.08 6.55 -4.43
C VAL A 74 5.77 5.56 -3.50
N LEU A 75 6.26 6.06 -2.37
CA LEU A 75 6.85 5.28 -1.28
C LEU A 75 5.99 5.48 -0.03
N ASN A 76 5.16 4.47 0.29
CA ASN A 76 4.16 4.57 1.35
C ASN A 76 4.67 4.14 2.73
N ASP A 77 5.65 3.24 2.78
CA ASP A 77 6.25 2.75 4.03
C ASP A 77 7.67 3.28 4.17
N LEU A 78 7.78 4.52 4.67
CA LEU A 78 9.07 5.14 4.95
C LEU A 78 9.55 4.78 6.35
N VAL A 79 10.85 4.43 6.45
CA VAL A 79 11.48 4.08 7.72
C VAL A 79 11.39 5.25 8.69
N LYS A 80 10.74 5.01 9.83
CA LYS A 80 10.68 5.96 10.94
C LYS A 80 12.05 6.06 11.63
N ALA A 81 12.41 7.27 12.05
CA ALA A 81 13.64 7.48 12.80
C ALA A 81 13.65 6.77 14.17
N GLN A 82 12.46 6.51 14.73
CA GLN A 82 12.24 5.84 16.01
C GLN A 82 10.96 4.99 15.90
N GLU A 83 10.89 3.85 16.59
CA GLU A 83 9.75 2.92 16.52
C GLU A 83 8.40 3.55 16.91
N HIS A 84 8.42 4.62 17.72
CA HIS A 84 7.22 5.34 18.17
C HIS A 84 7.07 6.74 17.58
N ALA A 85 7.83 7.08 16.54
CA ALA A 85 7.64 8.36 15.87
C ALA A 85 6.31 8.40 15.11
N ASP A 86 5.80 9.62 14.90
CA ASP A 86 4.70 9.90 13.98
C ASP A 86 4.94 9.23 12.62
N ASP A 87 3.86 9.01 11.87
CA ASP A 87 3.92 8.57 10.48
C ASP A 87 5.03 9.30 9.71
N ALA A 88 5.94 8.52 9.12
CA ALA A 88 7.06 9.05 8.33
C ALA A 88 6.56 9.81 7.09
N GLY A 89 5.31 9.53 6.71
CA GLY A 89 4.61 10.14 5.59
C GLY A 89 4.92 9.44 4.28
N ILE A 90 4.37 10.00 3.20
CA ILE A 90 4.46 9.41 1.87
C ILE A 90 5.59 10.11 1.10
N GLY A 91 6.55 9.33 0.62
CA GLY A 91 7.61 9.81 -0.27
C GLY A 91 7.15 9.79 -1.72
N ILE A 92 7.40 10.88 -2.44
CA ILE A 92 7.23 10.97 -3.90
C ILE A 92 8.60 11.20 -4.52
N VAL A 93 8.97 10.39 -5.50
CA VAL A 93 10.17 10.61 -6.33
C VAL A 93 9.71 10.83 -7.76
N TYR A 94 10.06 11.98 -8.33
CA TYR A 94 9.60 12.36 -9.66
C TYR A 94 10.38 11.64 -10.75
N GLY A 95 9.67 11.31 -11.83
CA GLY A 95 10.23 10.72 -13.04
C GLY A 95 11.11 11.69 -13.84
N GLY A 96 11.65 11.19 -14.94
CA GLY A 96 12.43 11.96 -15.89
C GLY A 96 12.87 11.11 -17.07
N GLU A 97 13.52 11.72 -18.06
CA GLU A 97 13.95 11.05 -19.31
C GLU A 97 14.80 9.78 -19.07
N ARG A 98 15.54 9.73 -17.97
CA ARG A 98 16.43 8.62 -17.60
C ARG A 98 15.87 7.73 -16.48
N GLY A 99 14.55 7.81 -16.23
CA GLY A 99 13.88 7.16 -15.11
C GLY A 99 13.76 8.09 -13.90
N LEU A 100 13.64 7.52 -12.70
CA LEU A 100 13.45 8.27 -11.47
C LEU A 100 14.61 9.26 -11.22
N THR A 101 14.28 10.46 -10.74
CA THR A 101 15.23 11.51 -10.39
C THR A 101 15.25 11.69 -8.87
N PRO A 102 16.10 11.00 -8.10
CA PRO A 102 16.06 11.03 -6.63
C PRO A 102 16.21 12.41 -6.00
N GLY A 103 16.84 13.36 -6.70
CA GLY A 103 16.94 14.75 -6.26
C GLY A 103 15.61 15.50 -6.31
N ALA A 104 14.76 15.21 -7.30
CA ALA A 104 13.42 15.76 -7.44
C ALA A 104 12.45 14.87 -6.64
N ARG A 105 12.16 15.29 -5.40
CA ARG A 105 11.35 14.48 -4.48
C ARG A 105 10.53 15.34 -3.53
N GLN A 106 9.40 14.80 -3.09
CA GLN A 106 8.52 15.40 -2.10
C GLN A 106 8.27 14.45 -0.93
N LEU A 107 8.07 15.01 0.26
CA LEU A 107 7.60 14.26 1.43
C LEU A 107 6.25 14.83 1.86
N LEU A 108 5.21 14.02 1.71
CA LEU A 108 3.87 14.32 2.18
C LEU A 108 3.77 13.95 3.65
N SER A 109 3.02 14.73 4.43
CA SER A 109 2.75 14.38 5.81
C SER A 109 1.37 14.88 6.24
N PRO A 110 0.73 14.23 7.24
CA PRO A 110 -0.58 14.66 7.69
C PRO A 110 -0.60 16.14 8.09
N ARG A 111 0.44 16.63 8.78
CA ARG A 111 0.57 18.04 9.18
C ARG A 111 0.52 19.01 8.01
N ARG A 112 1.14 18.66 6.89
CA ARG A 112 1.28 19.54 5.72
C ARG A 112 0.14 19.35 4.73
N GLN A 113 -0.39 18.15 4.56
CA GLN A 113 -1.33 17.82 3.51
C GLN A 113 -2.74 17.48 3.99
N ALA A 114 -2.92 16.77 5.12
CA ALA A 114 -4.23 16.22 5.47
C ALA A 114 -5.30 17.30 5.75
N ALA A 115 -6.53 16.98 5.38
CA ALA A 115 -7.72 17.69 5.83
C ALA A 115 -8.09 17.25 7.26
N PRO A 116 -8.21 18.18 8.21
CA PRO A 116 -8.59 17.83 9.58
C PRO A 116 -10.07 17.44 9.68
N THR A 117 -10.37 16.54 10.63
CA THR A 117 -11.74 16.22 11.06
C THR A 117 -11.98 16.81 12.43
N LYS A 118 -12.96 17.72 12.54
CA LYS A 118 -13.27 18.46 13.78
C LYS A 118 -12.00 19.08 14.42
N GLY A 119 -11.16 19.70 13.58
CA GLY A 119 -9.92 20.35 14.02
C GLY A 119 -8.75 19.42 14.34
N ARG A 120 -8.91 18.10 14.23
CA ARG A 120 -7.85 17.11 14.48
C ARG A 120 -7.30 16.53 13.18
N LEU A 121 -5.98 16.41 13.09
CA LEU A 121 -5.31 15.68 12.02
C LEU A 121 -5.51 14.17 12.22
N PRO A 122 -5.51 13.39 11.13
CA PRO A 122 -5.57 11.93 11.24
C PRO A 122 -4.27 11.36 11.78
N ALA A 123 -4.35 10.21 12.44
CA ALA A 123 -3.18 9.48 12.95
C ALA A 123 -2.43 8.70 11.84
N VAL A 124 -3.15 8.36 10.77
CA VAL A 124 -2.67 7.63 9.58
C VAL A 124 -2.79 8.54 8.34
N PHE A 125 -1.85 8.42 7.41
CA PHE A 125 -1.87 9.14 6.14
C PHE A 125 -1.16 8.34 5.04
N ASP A 126 -1.80 7.25 4.61
CA ASP A 126 -1.20 6.25 3.73
C ASP A 126 -1.74 6.39 2.29
N ALA A 127 -0.88 6.20 1.30
CA ALA A 127 -1.23 6.13 -0.12
C ALA A 127 -1.98 4.84 -0.47
N GLU A 128 -3.12 4.95 -1.15
CA GLU A 128 -3.98 3.81 -1.47
C GLU A 128 -4.19 3.63 -2.98
N ALA A 129 -4.56 4.71 -3.69
CA ALA A 129 -4.85 4.65 -5.12
C ALA A 129 -4.39 5.92 -5.84
N THR A 130 -4.13 5.79 -7.14
CA THR A 130 -3.67 6.91 -7.99
C THR A 130 -4.39 6.89 -9.32
N CYS A 131 -4.91 8.05 -9.73
CA CYS A 131 -5.58 8.29 -11.01
C CYS A 131 -5.92 9.78 -11.13
N ASP A 132 -6.15 10.26 -12.35
CA ASP A 132 -6.64 11.63 -12.60
C ASP A 132 -8.16 11.68 -12.34
N LEU A 133 -8.55 11.92 -11.09
CA LEU A 133 -9.95 11.82 -10.66
C LEU A 133 -10.78 12.99 -11.18
N ASP A 134 -10.19 14.18 -11.34
CA ASP A 134 -10.91 15.35 -11.82
C ASP A 134 -10.73 15.64 -13.32
N GLY A 135 -9.90 14.87 -14.00
CA GLY A 135 -9.71 14.91 -15.46
C GLY A 135 -8.88 16.09 -15.93
N ASP A 136 -7.98 16.61 -15.09
CA ASP A 136 -7.18 17.80 -15.39
C ASP A 136 -5.83 17.48 -16.07
N GLY A 137 -5.52 16.21 -16.25
CA GLY A 137 -4.28 15.71 -16.81
C GLY A 137 -3.16 15.48 -15.80
N PHE A 138 -3.39 15.69 -14.50
CA PHE A 138 -2.42 15.38 -13.46
C PHE A 138 -2.94 14.20 -12.65
N THR A 139 -2.09 13.21 -12.38
CA THR A 139 -2.52 12.12 -11.51
C THR A 139 -2.78 12.65 -10.10
N ASP A 140 -3.86 12.20 -9.47
CA ASP A 140 -4.19 12.47 -8.07
C ASP A 140 -3.81 11.27 -7.19
N LEU A 141 -3.73 11.52 -5.89
CA LEU A 141 -3.47 10.50 -4.86
C LEU A 141 -4.64 10.40 -3.89
N VAL A 142 -5.26 9.23 -3.82
CA VAL A 142 -6.19 8.86 -2.75
C VAL A 142 -5.37 8.34 -1.57
N VAL A 143 -5.62 8.91 -0.40
CA VAL A 143 -4.98 8.52 0.86
C VAL A 143 -6.02 8.02 1.85
N SER A 144 -5.67 6.96 2.58
CA SER A 144 -6.41 6.53 3.76
C SER A 144 -5.96 7.32 4.98
N THR A 145 -6.92 7.52 5.88
CA THR A 145 -6.76 8.29 7.10
C THR A 145 -7.53 7.62 8.21
N ASP A 146 -7.10 7.86 9.45
CA ASP A 146 -7.84 7.46 10.63
C ASP A 146 -8.49 8.69 11.27
N PRO A 147 -9.69 9.11 10.82
CA PRO A 147 -10.38 10.25 11.38
C PRO A 147 -11.06 9.90 12.72
N PRO A 148 -11.18 10.85 13.66
CA PRO A 148 -11.84 10.59 14.94
C PRO A 148 -13.28 10.10 14.77
N TYR A 149 -13.59 8.96 15.38
CA TYR A 149 -14.91 8.32 15.40
C TYR A 149 -15.22 7.77 16.79
N ASP A 150 -16.46 7.88 17.25
CA ASP A 150 -16.91 7.49 18.59
C ASP A 150 -17.54 6.08 18.64
N GLY A 151 -17.55 5.37 17.52
CA GLY A 151 -18.13 4.04 17.41
C GLY A 151 -19.65 4.01 17.26
N GLN A 152 -20.31 5.17 17.15
CA GLN A 152 -21.78 5.23 17.07
C GLN A 152 -22.27 5.54 15.64
N GLY A 153 -23.29 4.79 15.20
CA GLY A 153 -23.90 4.99 13.89
C GLY A 153 -22.98 4.62 12.73
N GLN A 154 -23.03 5.41 11.67
CA GLN A 154 -22.23 5.17 10.46
C GLN A 154 -20.89 5.92 10.54
N PRO A 155 -19.73 5.27 10.31
CA PRO A 155 -18.43 5.92 10.40
C PRO A 155 -18.24 7.00 9.34
N PRO A 156 -17.37 8.00 9.57
CA PRO A 156 -16.97 8.92 8.51
C PRO A 156 -16.25 8.18 7.37
N VAL A 157 -16.14 8.81 6.21
CA VAL A 157 -15.31 8.29 5.12
C VAL A 157 -13.83 8.50 5.49
N PRO A 158 -13.01 7.44 5.59
CA PRO A 158 -11.61 7.51 5.99
C PRO A 158 -10.68 7.90 4.84
N LEU A 159 -11.21 8.37 3.70
CA LEU A 159 -10.43 8.64 2.48
C LEU A 159 -10.36 10.14 2.19
N GLN A 160 -9.20 10.59 1.75
CA GLN A 160 -8.97 11.95 1.27
C GLN A 160 -8.27 11.90 -0.10
N ILE A 161 -8.35 13.00 -0.85
CA ILE A 161 -7.76 13.13 -2.18
C ILE A 161 -6.79 14.29 -2.14
N LEU A 162 -5.54 14.05 -2.53
CA LEU A 162 -4.56 15.06 -2.89
C LEU A 162 -4.54 15.18 -4.40
N TYR A 163 -4.89 16.36 -4.92
CA TYR A 163 -4.86 16.55 -6.35
C TYR A 163 -3.45 16.88 -6.87
N GLY A 164 -3.15 16.35 -8.06
CA GLY A 164 -1.97 16.68 -8.84
C GLY A 164 -1.95 18.13 -9.30
N SER A 165 -0.76 18.59 -9.70
CA SER A 165 -0.53 19.94 -10.25
C SER A 165 0.84 20.00 -10.91
N PRO A 166 1.19 21.04 -11.70
CA PRO A 166 2.54 21.18 -12.24
C PRO A 166 3.67 21.16 -11.21
N SER A 167 3.39 21.49 -9.94
CA SER A 167 4.35 21.44 -8.84
C SER A 167 4.24 20.17 -8.00
N GLY A 168 3.47 19.17 -8.45
CA GLY A 168 3.17 17.93 -7.74
C GLY A 168 2.08 18.07 -6.67
N LEU A 169 2.12 17.19 -5.66
CA LEU A 169 1.11 17.05 -4.60
C LEU A 169 1.27 18.09 -3.46
N THR A 170 1.26 19.37 -3.81
CA THR A 170 1.54 20.49 -2.86
C THR A 170 0.30 21.01 -2.14
N GLY A 171 -0.89 20.70 -2.66
CA GLY A 171 -2.17 21.15 -2.11
C GLY A 171 -2.52 20.51 -0.76
N LYS A 172 -3.61 21.03 -0.17
CA LYS A 172 -4.29 20.33 0.93
C LYS A 172 -5.18 19.24 0.35
N ALA A 173 -5.18 18.09 1.01
CA ALA A 173 -6.11 17.03 0.72
C ALA A 173 -7.55 17.53 0.95
N VAL A 174 -8.50 16.95 0.22
CA VAL A 174 -9.93 17.13 0.48
C VAL A 174 -10.56 15.80 0.83
N LYS A 175 -11.60 15.80 1.66
CA LYS A 175 -12.26 14.55 2.04
C LYS A 175 -13.04 14.00 0.87
N LEU A 176 -12.90 12.70 0.62
CA LEU A 176 -13.76 12.00 -0.32
C LEU A 176 -15.21 12.05 0.19
N THR A 177 -16.12 12.48 -0.66
CA THR A 177 -17.55 12.49 -0.35
C THR A 177 -18.21 11.28 -0.99
N ILE A 178 -18.76 10.40 -0.15
CA ILE A 178 -19.63 9.32 -0.61
C ILE A 178 -21.08 9.73 -0.33
N PRO A 179 -21.91 9.99 -1.36
CA PRO A 179 -23.30 10.35 -1.17
C PRO A 179 -24.06 9.29 -0.36
N ALA A 180 -24.99 9.71 0.51
CA ALA A 180 -25.71 8.80 1.41
C ALA A 180 -26.39 7.62 0.68
N ARG A 181 -26.92 7.86 -0.52
CA ARG A 181 -27.53 6.82 -1.38
C ARG A 181 -26.57 5.72 -1.82
N ALA A 182 -25.28 6.02 -1.84
CA ALA A 182 -24.20 5.10 -2.21
C ALA A 182 -23.50 4.54 -0.97
N ARG A 183 -24.00 4.81 0.25
CA ARG A 183 -23.48 4.23 1.49
C ARG A 183 -24.38 3.10 1.96
N VAL A 184 -23.79 2.05 2.52
CA VAL A 184 -24.52 0.96 3.17
C VAL A 184 -23.79 0.49 4.42
N GLY A 185 -24.55 0.20 5.47
CA GLY A 185 -24.06 -0.28 6.75
C GLY A 185 -23.12 0.68 7.48
N ASN A 186 -22.36 0.09 8.41
CA ASN A 186 -21.54 0.80 9.39
C ASN A 186 -20.05 0.38 9.32
N ASP A 187 -19.65 -0.36 8.29
CA ASP A 187 -18.23 -0.59 8.03
C ASP A 187 -17.59 0.67 7.45
N TRP A 188 -16.27 0.76 7.60
CA TRP A 188 -15.48 1.83 7.03
C TRP A 188 -15.38 1.63 5.52
N PRO A 189 -15.73 2.65 4.70
CA PRO A 189 -15.47 2.58 3.27
C PRO A 189 -13.98 2.76 3.01
N ASP A 190 -13.29 1.67 2.74
CA ASP A 190 -11.85 1.56 2.55
C ASP A 190 -11.49 0.88 1.22
N GLN A 191 -10.22 0.54 1.03
CA GLN A 191 -9.69 -0.17 -0.14
C GLN A 191 -10.11 0.46 -1.48
N PRO A 192 -9.78 1.75 -1.70
CA PRO A 192 -10.15 2.42 -2.94
C PRO A 192 -9.43 1.78 -4.14
N VAL A 193 -10.18 1.51 -5.19
CA VAL A 193 -9.66 1.11 -6.49
C VAL A 193 -10.14 2.12 -7.52
N CYS A 194 -9.20 2.64 -8.30
CA CYS A 194 -9.50 3.63 -9.32
C CYS A 194 -9.37 3.07 -10.73
N GLY A 195 -10.21 3.55 -11.63
CA GLY A 195 -10.21 3.20 -13.05
C GLY A 195 -11.46 3.72 -13.74
N ASP A 196 -11.44 3.78 -15.07
CA ASP A 196 -12.67 3.95 -15.86
C ASP A 196 -13.39 2.59 -15.93
N PHE A 197 -14.44 2.43 -15.12
CA PHE A 197 -15.16 1.16 -15.03
C PHE A 197 -16.45 1.15 -15.83
N ASP A 198 -16.99 2.33 -16.20
CA ASP A 198 -18.21 2.43 -17.01
C ASP A 198 -18.00 2.87 -18.47
N GLY A 199 -16.76 3.13 -18.86
CA GLY A 199 -16.33 3.37 -20.25
C GLY A 199 -16.63 4.78 -20.74
N ASP A 200 -16.69 5.76 -19.84
CA ASP A 200 -17.03 7.15 -20.18
C ASP A 200 -15.82 8.10 -20.23
N ASP A 201 -14.61 7.53 -20.24
CA ASP A 201 -13.31 8.19 -20.25
C ASP A 201 -12.98 9.00 -18.96
N ALA A 202 -13.87 9.04 -17.95
CA ALA A 202 -13.56 9.60 -16.65
C ALA A 202 -13.06 8.52 -15.68
N GLN A 203 -12.16 8.89 -14.76
CA GLN A 203 -11.73 7.96 -13.72
C GLN A 203 -12.79 7.86 -12.62
N ASP A 204 -13.20 6.63 -12.32
CA ASP A 204 -14.10 6.30 -11.24
C ASP A 204 -13.35 5.78 -10.02
N LEU A 205 -14.02 5.79 -8.87
CA LEU A 205 -13.52 5.18 -7.65
C LEU A 205 -14.52 4.15 -7.11
N VAL A 206 -14.04 2.94 -6.88
CA VAL A 206 -14.78 1.90 -6.18
C VAL A 206 -14.19 1.77 -4.77
N VAL A 207 -15.04 1.73 -3.75
CA VAL A 207 -14.61 1.49 -2.37
C VAL A 207 -15.48 0.40 -1.74
N HIS A 208 -14.90 -0.32 -0.78
CA HIS A 208 -15.63 -1.30 0.00
C HIS A 208 -16.81 -0.65 0.74
N ALA A 209 -17.88 -1.43 0.92
CA ALA A 209 -19.02 -1.08 1.75
C ALA A 209 -19.55 -2.33 2.48
N SER A 210 -20.41 -2.13 3.49
CA SER A 210 -20.87 -3.23 4.33
C SER A 210 -21.63 -4.33 3.59
N GLY A 211 -21.52 -5.55 4.13
CA GLY A 211 -22.30 -6.70 3.69
C GLY A 211 -21.87 -7.26 2.33
N GLY A 212 -20.59 -7.10 1.98
CA GLY A 212 -20.02 -7.58 0.72
C GLY A 212 -20.44 -6.74 -0.49
N ARG A 213 -20.81 -5.48 -0.27
CA ARG A 213 -21.22 -4.53 -1.31
C ARG A 213 -20.11 -3.53 -1.58
N LEU A 214 -20.20 -2.85 -2.72
CA LEU A 214 -19.25 -1.81 -3.12
C LEU A 214 -19.97 -0.50 -3.41
N SER A 215 -19.38 0.61 -2.96
CA SER A 215 -19.80 1.93 -3.40
C SER A 215 -19.07 2.27 -4.70
N PHE A 216 -19.83 2.41 -5.78
CA PHE A 216 -19.30 2.85 -7.09
C PHE A 216 -19.49 4.37 -7.24
N LEU A 217 -18.39 5.11 -7.29
CA LEU A 217 -18.35 6.57 -7.35
C LEU A 217 -17.85 6.99 -8.72
N ARG A 218 -18.74 7.56 -9.53
CA ARG A 218 -18.45 7.86 -10.92
C ARG A 218 -17.84 9.25 -11.09
N GLY A 219 -16.72 9.29 -11.80
CA GLY A 219 -16.00 10.51 -12.13
C GLY A 219 -16.73 11.37 -13.18
N PRO A 220 -16.17 12.53 -13.55
CA PRO A 220 -15.03 13.16 -12.86
C PRO A 220 -15.44 13.67 -11.47
N PHE A 221 -14.46 13.75 -10.58
CA PHE A 221 -14.62 14.29 -9.25
C PHE A 221 -14.46 15.81 -9.29
N THR A 222 -15.19 16.50 -8.42
CA THR A 222 -14.94 17.93 -8.18
C THR A 222 -13.71 18.09 -7.30
N ARG A 223 -13.00 19.22 -7.39
CA ARG A 223 -11.91 19.59 -6.45
C ARG A 223 -12.29 19.65 -4.95
N LYS A 224 -13.56 19.43 -4.62
CA LYS A 224 -14.06 19.30 -3.24
C LYS A 224 -14.22 17.83 -2.80
N GLY A 225 -13.89 16.87 -3.66
CA GLY A 225 -13.91 15.43 -3.37
C GLY A 225 -15.26 14.75 -3.63
N SER A 226 -16.20 15.42 -4.29
CA SER A 226 -17.49 14.82 -4.67
C SER A 226 -17.44 14.18 -6.06
N PRO A 227 -17.93 12.94 -6.25
CA PRO A 227 -18.10 12.35 -7.58
C PRO A 227 -19.22 13.04 -8.36
N ARG A 228 -19.18 12.95 -9.69
CA ARG A 228 -20.29 13.39 -10.57
C ARG A 228 -21.56 12.59 -10.30
N ALA A 229 -21.44 11.27 -10.15
CA ALA A 229 -22.56 10.38 -9.85
C ALA A 229 -22.17 9.26 -8.89
N ALA A 230 -23.16 8.67 -8.22
CA ALA A 230 -22.94 7.54 -7.32
C ALA A 230 -24.27 6.78 -7.18
N PRO A 231 -24.50 5.68 -7.92
CA PRO A 231 -25.72 4.88 -7.80
C PRO A 231 -25.81 4.20 -6.42
N ALA A 232 -26.87 3.42 -6.21
CA ALA A 232 -26.93 2.54 -5.04
C ALA A 232 -25.76 1.54 -5.06
N PRO A 233 -25.28 1.06 -3.91
CA PRO A 233 -24.15 0.13 -3.85
C PRO A 233 -24.44 -1.14 -4.65
N ILE A 234 -23.40 -1.70 -5.28
CA ILE A 234 -23.47 -2.95 -6.06
C ILE A 234 -23.11 -4.15 -5.20
#